data_AF-X0QZ40-F1
#
_entry.id   AF-X0QZ40-F1
#
_cell.length_a   1.000
_cell.length_b   1.000
_cell.length_c   1.000
_cell.angle_alpha   90.00
_cell.angle_beta   90.00
_cell.angle_gamma   90.00
#
_symmetry.space_group_name_H-M   'P 1'
#
loop_
_entity.id
_entity.type
_entity.pdbx_description
1 polymer ?
#
loop_
_entity_poly.entity_id
_entity_poly.type
_entity_poly.pdbx_seq_one_letter_code
_entity_poly.pdbx_strand_id
1 'polypeptide(L)' 'MTQSFDKNYAQSFNRDAHSEVLSYGAKNTQHKKRVGILGGGTAGSTIAIRLAALGLETYLFEKKKITY' A
#
# COMPACT_ATOMS: atom_id res chain seq x y z
N MET A 1 22.05 22.44 25.06
CA MET A 1 21.07 22.46 23.94
C MET A 1 20.53 21.05 23.77
N THR A 2 19.37 20.76 24.35
CA THR A 2 18.73 19.43 24.26
C THR A 2 17.53 19.54 23.33
N GLN A 3 17.61 18.92 22.15
CA GLN A 3 16.48 18.82 21.23
C GLN A 3 15.46 17.83 21.79
N SER A 4 14.24 18.29 21.98
CA SER A 4 13.10 17.47 22.42
C SER A 4 12.69 16.55 21.27
N PHE A 5 12.65 15.24 21.52
CA PHE A 5 12.09 14.26 20.58
C PHE A 5 10.56 14.35 20.60
N ASP A 6 9.97 14.70 19.47
CA ASP A 6 8.52 14.74 19.29
C ASP A 6 7.92 13.33 19.40
N LYS A 7 7.07 13.13 20.41
CA LYS A 7 6.39 11.86 20.75
C LYS A 7 5.33 11.43 19.71
N ASN A 8 5.22 12.14 18.59
CA ASN A 8 4.14 11.98 17.61
C ASN A 8 4.41 10.93 16.52
N TYR A 9 5.56 10.26 16.53
CA TYR A 9 5.89 9.25 15.51
C TYR A 9 5.16 7.90 15.70
N ALA A 10 4.61 7.63 16.89
CA ALA A 10 4.15 6.29 17.26
C ALA A 10 2.63 6.02 17.14
N GLN A 11 1.82 6.92 16.59
CA GLN A 11 0.35 6.81 16.68
C GLN A 11 -0.42 6.47 15.39
N SER A 12 0.24 5.88 14.39
CA SER A 12 -0.40 5.58 13.09
C SER A 12 -0.52 4.08 12.80
N PHE A 13 -0.88 3.25 13.79
CA PHE A 13 -1.17 1.82 13.56
C PHE A 13 -2.32 1.34 14.46
N ASN A 14 -3.57 1.63 14.08
CA ASN A 14 -4.79 0.84 14.35
C ASN A 14 -6.04 1.72 14.17
N ARG A 15 -6.75 1.63 13.03
CA ARG A 15 -8.19 2.00 12.97
C ARG A 15 -9.00 1.22 11.90
N ASP A 16 -8.60 0.02 11.51
CA ASP A 16 -9.37 -0.75 10.50
C ASP A 16 -10.29 -1.83 11.11
N ALA A 17 -10.42 -1.90 12.43
CA ALA A 17 -11.47 -2.68 13.07
C ALA A 17 -12.58 -1.72 13.52
N HIS A 18 -13.77 -1.88 12.93
CA HIS A 18 -15.04 -1.18 13.25
C HIS A 18 -15.36 0.11 12.47
N SER A 19 -15.76 -0.02 11.20
CA SER A 19 -16.84 0.80 10.65
C SER A 19 -17.45 0.17 9.38
N GLU A 20 -17.96 -1.06 9.48
CA GLU A 20 -18.76 -1.70 8.42
C GLU A 20 -20.24 -1.25 8.45
N VAL A 21 -20.56 -0.22 9.24
CA VAL A 21 -21.88 0.37 9.35
C VAL A 21 -21.64 1.88 9.40
N LEU A 22 -22.35 2.69 8.59
CA LEU A 22 -22.27 4.16 8.45
C LEU A 22 -21.43 4.70 7.26
N SER A 23 -21.82 4.44 6.01
CA SER A 23 -21.67 5.49 4.97
C SER A 23 -22.48 5.26 3.69
N TYR A 24 -23.81 5.24 3.78
CA TYR A 24 -24.63 5.70 2.66
C TYR A 24 -24.45 7.23 2.56
N GLY A 25 -23.37 7.72 1.92
CA GLY A 25 -23.23 9.16 1.71
C GLY A 25 -21.84 9.79 1.61
N ALA A 26 -20.73 9.05 1.68
CA ALA A 26 -19.42 9.61 1.36
C ALA A 26 -18.80 8.85 0.20
N LYS A 27 -18.95 9.37 -1.02
CA LYS A 27 -18.04 9.03 -2.13
C LYS A 27 -16.67 9.59 -1.76
N ASN A 28 -15.94 8.86 -0.95
CA ASN A 28 -14.53 9.08 -0.73
C ASN A 28 -13.84 8.65 -2.03
N THR A 29 -13.81 9.55 -3.01
CA THR A 29 -13.06 9.45 -4.26
C THR A 29 -11.55 9.57 -3.96
N GLN A 30 -11.07 8.78 -3.00
CA GLN A 30 -9.66 8.42 -2.91
C GLN A 30 -9.36 7.68 -4.20
N HIS A 31 -8.78 8.39 -5.16
CA HIS A 31 -8.31 7.80 -6.40
C HIS A 31 -7.45 6.59 -6.03
N LYS A 32 -7.95 5.38 -6.32
CA LYS A 32 -7.18 4.15 -6.11
C LYS A 32 -5.86 4.32 -6.86
N LYS A 33 -4.78 4.52 -6.11
CA LYS A 33 -3.45 4.72 -6.69
C LYS A 33 -3.03 3.41 -7.35
N ARG A 34 -2.69 3.51 -8.64
CA ARG A 34 -2.24 2.40 -9.47
C ARG A 34 -0.73 2.43 -9.58
N VAL A 35 -0.09 1.26 -9.47
CA VAL A 35 1.37 1.14 -9.56
C VAL A 35 1.73 0.09 -10.62
N GLY A 36 2.59 0.50 -11.56
CA GLY A 36 3.24 -0.40 -12.51
C GLY A 36 4.68 -0.69 -12.06
N ILE A 37 5.07 -1.96 -12.04
CA ILE A 37 6.39 -2.43 -11.63
C ILE A 37 7.04 -3.13 -12.82
N LEU A 38 8.24 -2.71 -13.21
CA LEU A 38 9.00 -3.29 -14.31
C LEU A 38 10.11 -4.19 -13.76
N GLY A 39 10.09 -5.46 -14.16
CA GLY A 39 11.02 -6.51 -13.74
C GLY A 39 10.50 -7.31 -12.53
N GLY A 40 10.35 -8.62 -12.69
CA GLY A 40 9.87 -9.59 -11.69
C GLY A 40 10.97 -10.30 -10.90
N GLY A 41 12.20 -9.78 -10.92
CA GLY A 41 13.28 -10.26 -10.04
C GLY A 41 12.97 -10.06 -8.56
N THR A 42 13.95 -10.30 -7.68
CA THR A 42 13.78 -10.21 -6.22
C THR A 42 13.20 -8.86 -5.78
N ALA A 43 13.75 -7.75 -6.28
CA ALA A 43 13.29 -6.41 -5.93
C ALA A 43 11.84 -6.15 -6.38
N GLY A 44 11.52 -6.44 -7.64
CA GLY A 44 10.21 -6.16 -8.23
C GLY A 44 9.09 -7.01 -7.65
N SER A 45 9.35 -8.31 -7.46
CA SER A 45 8.38 -9.20 -6.80
C SER A 45 8.16 -8.81 -5.33
N THR A 46 9.23 -8.43 -4.62
CA THR A 46 9.11 -8.00 -3.21
C THR A 46 8.26 -6.75 -3.07
N ILE A 47 8.50 -5.73 -3.91
CA ILE A 47 7.74 -4.49 -3.82
C ILE A 47 6.29 -4.68 -4.30
N ALA A 48 6.05 -5.53 -5.31
CA ALA A 48 4.70 -5.88 -5.76
C ALA A 48 3.87 -6.46 -4.61
N ILE A 49 4.41 -7.45 -3.90
CA ILE A 49 3.73 -8.09 -2.77
C ILE A 49 3.46 -7.07 -1.65
N ARG A 50 4.45 -6.24 -1.31
CA ARG A 50 4.29 -5.22 -0.25
C ARG A 50 3.24 -4.18 -0.61
N LEU A 51 3.24 -3.65 -1.84
CA LEU A 51 2.27 -2.66 -2.28
C LEU A 51 0.86 -3.25 -2.39
N ALA A 52 0.74 -4.51 -2.84
CA ALA A 52 -0.53 -5.22 -2.85
C ALA A 52 -1.08 -5.42 -1.42
N ALA A 53 -0.23 -5.75 -0.45
CA ALA A 53 -0.61 -5.89 0.95
C ALA A 53 -1.08 -4.56 1.59
N LEU A 54 -0.64 -3.42 1.06
CA LEU A 54 -1.12 -2.08 1.43
C LEU A 54 -2.42 -1.67 0.70
N GLY A 55 -3.02 -2.56 -0.10
CA GLY A 55 -4.27 -2.31 -0.81
C GLY A 55 -4.13 -1.51 -2.10
N LEU A 56 -2.92 -1.37 -2.64
CA LEU A 56 -2.66 -0.66 -3.89
C LEU A 56 -2.89 -1.58 -5.09
N GLU A 57 -3.56 -1.04 -6.12
CA GLU A 57 -3.75 -1.75 -7.39
C GLU A 57 -2.41 -1.83 -8.13
N THR A 58 -1.83 -3.03 -8.16
CA THR A 58 -0.43 -3.27 -8.55
C THR A 58 -0.35 -4.20 -9.75
N TYR A 59 0.48 -3.82 -10.72
CA TYR A 59 0.75 -4.59 -11.93
C TYR A 59 2.25 -4.82 -12.07
N LEU A 60 2.67 -6.09 -12.19
CA LEU A 60 4.06 -6.48 -12.40
C LEU A 60 4.27 -6.93 -13.85
N PHE A 61 5.21 -6.31 -14.54
CA PHE A 61 5.58 -6.64 -15.91
C PHE A 61 6.98 -7.25 -15.93
N GLU A 62 7.10 -8.49 -16.39
CA GLU A 62 8.38 -9.17 -16.59
C GLU A 62 8.53 -9.53 -18.07
N LYS A 63 9.73 -9.29 -18.63
CA LYS A 63 10.02 -9.59 -20.03
C LYS A 63 9.99 -11.09 -20.28
N LYS A 64 10.53 -11.87 -19.34
CA LYS A 64 10.58 -13.31 -19.45
C LYS A 64 9.20 -13.91 -19.21
N LYS A 65 8.68 -14.61 -20.21
CA LYS A 65 7.50 -15.47 -20.03
C LYS A 65 7.88 -16.64 -19.11
N ILE A 66 7.15 -16.83 -18.03
CA ILE A 66 7.27 -18.03 -17.20
C ILE A 66 6.48 -19.13 -17.94
N THR A 67 7.20 -20.10 -18.48
CA THR A 67 6.62 -21.33 -19.06
C THR A 67 6.77 -22.41 -18.00
N TYR A 68 5.66 -23.07 -17.65
CA TYR A 68 5.62 -24.21 -16.72
C TYR A 68 5.79 -25.52 -17.49
#